data_AF-A0A1X7JQW8-F1
#
_entry.id   AF-A0A1X7JQW8-F1
#
_cell.length_a   1.000
_cell.length_b   1.000
_cell.length_c   1.000
_cell.angle_alpha   90.00
_cell.angle_beta   90.00
_cell.angle_gamma   90.00
#
_symmetry.space_group_name_H-M   'P 1'
#
loop_
_entity.id
_entity.type
_entity.pdbx_description
1 polymer ?
#
loop_
_entity_poly.entity_id
_entity_poly.type
_entity_poly.pdbx_seq_one_letter_code
_entity_poly.pdbx_strand_id
1 'polypeptide(L)'
;MQLNDLMKELRETTIESQLSLTESKMSLIKSIYSVKKINRLILSLFLFENKFIEVNEKNSWRILGINEVENAEQELNVDFVSKKILPIVDCFDNDYIIFDFSSECFCMFNIVDEISFPLPESTQLILDSIGEQLGA
;
A
#
# COMPACT_ATOMS: atom_id res chain seq x y z
N MET A 1 -2.62 -16.22 2.87
CA MET A 1 -4.06 -15.96 3.01
C MET A 1 -4.58 -15.64 1.61
N GLN A 2 -5.61 -16.36 1.16
CA GLN A 2 -6.19 -16.08 -0.17
C GLN A 2 -6.81 -14.69 -0.17
N LEU A 3 -6.85 -14.04 -1.34
CA LEU A 3 -7.49 -12.72 -1.48
C LEU A 3 -8.90 -12.74 -0.87
N ASN A 4 -9.70 -13.77 -1.16
CA ASN A 4 -11.06 -13.93 -0.61
C ASN A 4 -11.12 -14.01 0.93
N ASP A 5 -10.10 -14.57 1.58
CA ASP A 5 -10.04 -14.67 3.04
C ASP A 5 -9.69 -13.31 3.67
N LEU A 6 -8.75 -12.58 3.06
CA LEU A 6 -8.46 -11.18 3.40
C LEU A 6 -9.73 -10.34 3.28
N MET A 7 -10.49 -10.53 2.19
CA MET A 7 -11.75 -9.82 1.94
C MET A 7 -12.86 -10.18 2.93
N LYS A 8 -12.86 -11.40 3.46
CA LYS A 8 -13.80 -11.81 4.51
C LYS A 8 -13.44 -11.17 5.85
N GLU A 9 -12.17 -11.18 6.24
CA GLU A 9 -11.67 -10.51 7.46
C GLU A 9 -12.01 -9.01 7.42
N LEU A 10 -11.90 -8.40 6.24
CA LEU A 10 -12.32 -7.02 5.94
C LEU A 10 -13.76 -6.70 6.31
N ARG A 11 -14.70 -7.60 5.99
CA ARG A 11 -16.13 -7.40 6.23
C ARG A 11 -16.53 -7.71 7.67
N GLU A 12 -15.80 -8.60 8.34
CA GLU A 12 -16.11 -9.09 9.68
C GLU A 12 -15.48 -8.25 10.81
N THR A 13 -14.41 -7.51 10.52
CA THR A 13 -13.74 -6.67 11.53
C THR A 13 -14.57 -5.43 11.85
N THR A 14 -14.95 -5.25 13.11
CA THR A 14 -15.86 -4.19 13.59
C THR A 14 -15.36 -2.79 13.26
N ILE A 15 -16.22 -2.01 12.62
CA ILE A 15 -15.90 -0.81 11.81
C ILE A 15 -15.36 0.39 12.63
N GLU A 16 -15.73 0.57 13.90
CA GLU A 16 -15.42 1.82 14.62
C GLU A 16 -13.98 1.95 15.13
N SER A 17 -13.38 0.90 15.69
CA SER A 17 -12.02 0.98 16.25
C SER A 17 -10.94 1.01 15.17
N GLN A 18 -11.16 0.28 14.08
CA GLN A 18 -10.29 0.27 12.90
C GLN A 18 -10.36 1.60 12.12
N LEU A 19 -11.54 2.22 11.99
CA LEU A 19 -11.67 3.54 11.33
C LEU A 19 -10.87 4.63 12.04
N SER A 20 -10.98 4.74 13.36
CA SER A 20 -10.24 5.75 14.15
C SER A 20 -8.72 5.57 14.07
N LEU A 21 -8.25 4.32 14.16
CA LEU A 21 -6.83 3.99 13.99
C LEU A 21 -6.35 4.40 12.59
N THR A 22 -7.18 4.15 11.58
CA THR A 22 -6.85 4.41 10.18
C THR A 22 -6.85 5.89 9.85
N GLU A 23 -7.76 6.69 10.42
CA GLU A 23 -7.74 8.15 10.29
C GLU A 23 -6.48 8.78 10.89
N SER A 24 -6.01 8.23 12.02
CA SER A 24 -4.76 8.66 12.65
C SER A 24 -3.56 8.34 11.75
N LYS A 25 -3.49 7.12 11.20
CA LYS A 25 -2.46 6.73 10.22
C LYS A 25 -2.48 7.60 8.97
N MET A 26 -3.66 7.93 8.44
CA MET A 26 -3.75 8.80 7.27
C MET A 26 -3.31 10.23 7.56
N SER A 27 -3.59 10.73 8.76
CA SER A 27 -3.12 12.06 9.17
C SER A 27 -1.59 12.09 9.24
N LEU A 28 -0.97 11.00 9.69
CA LEU A 28 0.49 10.84 9.67
C LEU A 28 1.04 10.84 8.24
N ILE A 29 0.52 10.00 7.32
CA ILE A 29 0.99 9.96 5.92
C ILE A 29 0.81 11.33 5.25
N LYS A 30 -0.34 11.99 5.46
CA LYS A 30 -0.59 13.34 4.94
C LYS A 30 0.46 14.34 5.43
N SER A 31 0.86 14.24 6.69
CA SER A 31 1.90 15.08 7.28
C SER A 31 3.27 14.80 6.67
N ILE A 32 3.69 13.54 6.61
CA ILE A 32 4.99 13.11 6.08
C ILE A 32 5.17 13.59 4.63
N TYR A 33 4.18 13.32 3.79
CA TYR A 33 4.24 13.65 2.37
C TYR A 33 3.72 15.06 2.04
N SER A 34 3.31 15.83 3.05
CA SER A 34 2.74 17.19 2.90
C SER A 34 1.56 17.26 1.91
N VAL A 35 0.68 16.25 1.92
CA VAL A 35 -0.48 16.13 1.02
C VAL A 35 -1.80 16.38 1.75
N LYS A 36 -2.78 16.96 1.03
CA LYS A 36 -4.10 17.26 1.60
C LYS A 36 -5.07 16.08 1.53
N LYS A 37 -4.91 15.26 0.49
CA LYS A 37 -5.80 14.12 0.18
C LYS A 37 -4.94 12.89 -0.09
N ILE A 38 -5.52 11.73 0.21
CA ILE A 38 -4.93 10.42 -0.03
C ILE A 38 -6.01 9.58 -0.72
N ASN A 39 -5.61 8.74 -1.66
CA ASN A 39 -6.49 7.82 -2.35
C ASN A 39 -7.11 6.83 -1.34
N ARG A 40 -8.43 6.60 -1.40
CA ARG A 40 -9.14 5.70 -0.48
C ARG A 40 -8.61 4.27 -0.52
N LEU A 41 -8.12 3.80 -1.66
CA LEU A 41 -7.51 2.47 -1.76
C LEU A 41 -6.26 2.34 -0.88
N ILE A 42 -5.48 3.41 -0.72
CA ILE A 42 -4.31 3.43 0.17
C ILE A 42 -4.75 3.21 1.62
N LEU A 43 -5.82 3.89 2.01
CA LEU A 43 -6.43 3.72 3.33
C LEU A 43 -6.86 2.26 3.56
N SER A 44 -7.54 1.69 2.56
CA SER A 44 -7.99 0.31 2.57
C SER A 44 -6.85 -0.69 2.70
N LEU A 45 -5.73 -0.46 2.03
CA LEU A 45 -4.55 -1.33 2.11
C LEU A 45 -3.93 -1.29 3.52
N PHE A 46 -3.76 -0.10 4.12
CA PHE A 46 -3.16 0.02 5.46
C PHE A 46 -4.02 -0.48 6.63
N LEU A 47 -5.29 -0.83 6.39
CA LEU A 47 -6.07 -1.64 7.35
C LEU A 47 -5.48 -3.05 7.52
N PHE A 48 -4.74 -3.53 6.52
CA PHE A 48 -4.10 -4.86 6.45
C PHE A 48 -2.59 -4.77 6.47
N GLU A 49 -2.06 -3.72 7.10
CA GLU A 49 -0.62 -3.60 7.28
C GLU A 49 0.00 -4.89 7.84
N ASN A 50 1.16 -5.27 7.33
CA ASN A 50 1.87 -6.52 7.63
C ASN A 50 1.17 -7.82 7.19
N LYS A 51 0.02 -7.76 6.51
CA LYS A 51 -0.62 -8.95 5.94
C LYS A 51 -0.04 -9.28 4.56
N PHE A 52 -0.18 -10.55 4.19
CA PHE A 52 0.26 -11.07 2.90
C PHE A 52 -0.93 -11.24 1.95
N ILE A 53 -0.77 -10.77 0.72
CA ILE A 53 -1.68 -10.97 -0.41
C ILE A 53 -1.13 -12.12 -1.26
N GLU A 54 -1.87 -13.22 -1.39
CA GLU A 54 -1.51 -14.27 -2.35
C GLU A 54 -1.79 -13.79 -3.77
N VAL A 55 -0.74 -13.81 -4.61
CA VAL A 55 -0.81 -13.38 -6.01
C VAL A 55 -0.97 -14.59 -6.92
N ASN A 56 -0.24 -15.67 -6.61
CA ASN A 56 -0.37 -16.97 -7.24
C ASN A 56 0.14 -18.07 -6.28
N GLU A 57 0.17 -19.32 -6.74
CA GLU A 57 0.58 -20.48 -5.93
C GLU A 57 2.01 -20.40 -5.35
N LYS A 58 2.88 -19.54 -5.90
CA LYS A 58 4.29 -19.42 -5.52
C LYS A 58 4.66 -18.05 -4.98
N ASN A 59 3.84 -17.03 -5.24
CA ASN A 59 4.16 -15.65 -4.93
C ASN A 59 3.09 -15.05 -4.04
N SER A 60 3.55 -14.35 -3.01
CA SER A 60 2.76 -13.47 -2.19
C SER A 60 3.43 -12.11 -2.13
N TRP A 61 2.66 -11.07 -1.88
CA TRP A 61 3.18 -9.75 -1.55
C TRP A 61 2.81 -9.40 -0.12
N ARG A 62 3.54 -8.47 0.50
CA ARG A 62 3.29 -8.02 1.86
C ARG A 62 2.91 -6.54 1.87
N ILE A 63 1.79 -6.21 2.51
CA ILE A 63 1.44 -4.82 2.74
C ILE A 63 2.35 -4.28 3.83
N LEU A 64 2.97 -3.13 3.60
CA LEU A 64 3.88 -2.51 4.56
C LEU A 64 3.14 -2.05 5.83
N GLY A 65 3.82 -2.20 6.96
CA GLY A 65 3.49 -1.55 8.22
C GLY A 65 3.55 -0.04 8.11
N ILE A 66 2.65 0.70 8.78
CA ILE A 66 2.74 2.15 8.83
C ILE A 66 4.08 2.65 9.40
N ASN A 67 4.66 1.93 10.36
CA ASN A 67 5.95 2.26 10.96
C ASN A 67 7.11 2.12 9.96
N GLU A 68 7.03 1.16 9.03
CA GLU A 68 8.01 1.00 7.95
C GLU A 68 7.91 2.17 6.97
N VAL A 69 6.69 2.64 6.69
CA VAL A 69 6.45 3.80 5.84
C VAL A 69 6.93 5.10 6.49
N GLU A 70 6.72 5.25 7.80
CA GLU A 70 7.18 6.41 8.57
C GLU A 70 8.70 6.55 8.55
N ASN A 71 9.41 5.43 8.62
CA ASN A 71 10.88 5.38 8.68
C ASN A 71 11.47 4.78 7.40
N ALA A 72 10.80 4.93 6.26
CA ALA A 72 11.14 4.20 5.03
C ALA A 72 12.57 4.45 4.54
N GLU A 73 13.13 5.64 4.76
CA GLU A 73 14.53 5.91 4.43
C GLU A 73 15.51 5.01 5.21
N GLN A 74 15.22 4.73 6.48
CA GLN A 74 16.06 3.92 7.35
C GLN A 74 15.80 2.43 7.17
N GLU A 75 14.54 2.05 7.01
CA GLU A 75 14.10 0.65 6.88
C GLU A 75 14.34 0.09 5.48
N LEU A 76 14.15 0.91 4.44
CA LEU A 76 14.17 0.50 3.03
C LEU A 76 15.33 1.14 2.24
N ASN A 77 16.16 1.97 2.87
CA ASN A 77 17.32 2.64 2.28
C ASN A 77 17.00 3.54 1.07
N VAL A 78 15.78 4.08 0.99
CA VAL A 78 15.35 4.99 -0.09
C VAL A 78 14.58 6.18 0.48
N ASP A 79 14.92 7.38 0.03
CA ASP A 79 14.17 8.61 0.34
C ASP A 79 12.89 8.71 -0.51
N PHE A 80 11.87 7.98 -0.09
CA PHE A 80 10.53 7.98 -0.69
C PHE A 80 9.84 9.36 -0.60
N VAL A 81 10.10 10.11 0.47
CA VAL A 81 9.44 11.39 0.76
C VAL A 81 9.87 12.46 -0.24
N SER A 82 11.18 12.64 -0.44
CA SER A 82 11.70 13.63 -1.40
C SER A 82 11.33 13.26 -2.84
N LYS A 83 11.22 11.96 -3.15
CA LYS A 83 10.75 11.45 -4.44
C LYS A 83 9.22 11.56 -4.63
N LYS A 84 8.46 11.94 -3.60
CA LYS A 84 6.99 12.05 -3.60
C LYS A 84 6.28 10.75 -4.01
N ILE A 85 6.82 9.61 -3.55
CA ILE A 85 6.26 8.29 -3.78
C ILE A 85 6.03 7.60 -2.45
N LEU A 86 4.85 7.01 -2.24
CA LEU A 86 4.50 6.31 -1.00
C LEU A 86 4.66 4.80 -1.22
N PRO A 87 5.58 4.10 -0.53
CA PRO A 87 5.62 2.65 -0.59
C PRO A 87 4.45 2.05 0.18
N ILE A 88 3.80 1.04 -0.40
CA ILE A 88 2.57 0.45 0.15
C ILE A 88 2.68 -1.07 0.24
N VAL A 89 3.19 -1.71 -0.81
CA VAL A 89 3.33 -3.18 -0.86
C VAL A 89 4.77 -3.52 -1.21
N ASP A 90 5.34 -4.42 -0.42
CA ASP A 90 6.60 -5.11 -0.68
C ASP A 90 6.31 -6.34 -1.56
N CYS A 91 6.79 -6.27 -2.81
CA CYS A 91 6.65 -7.35 -3.78
C CYS A 91 7.82 -8.34 -3.74
N PHE A 92 8.75 -8.17 -2.79
CA PHE A 92 10.05 -8.83 -2.72
C PHE A 92 10.95 -8.48 -3.92
N ASP A 93 12.16 -9.02 -3.92
CA ASP A 93 13.16 -8.81 -5.00
C ASP A 93 13.46 -7.32 -5.30
N ASN A 94 13.37 -6.48 -4.28
CA ASN A 94 13.57 -5.02 -4.33
C ASN A 94 12.47 -4.23 -5.04
N ASP A 95 11.35 -4.88 -5.38
CA ASP A 95 10.21 -4.23 -6.01
C ASP A 95 9.12 -3.87 -5.00
N TYR A 96 8.56 -2.68 -5.16
CA TYR A 96 7.48 -2.18 -4.32
C TYR A 96 6.35 -1.65 -5.18
N ILE A 97 5.10 -1.90 -4.78
CA ILE A 97 3.99 -1.09 -5.26
C ILE A 97 4.00 0.19 -4.44
N ILE A 98 4.11 1.30 -5.17
CA ILE A 98 4.06 2.65 -4.62
C ILE A 98 2.83 3.39 -5.14
N PHE A 99 2.45 4.45 -4.44
CA PHE A 99 1.59 5.50 -5.00
C PHE A 99 2.42 6.74 -5.28
N ASP A 100 2.44 7.19 -6.53
CA ASP A 100 3.12 8.42 -6.94
C ASP A 100 2.17 9.61 -6.79
N PHE A 101 2.50 10.53 -5.89
CA PHE A 101 1.69 11.73 -5.64
C PHE A 101 1.74 12.74 -6.78
N SER A 102 2.73 12.67 -7.67
CA SER A 102 2.87 13.59 -8.80
C SER A 102 1.93 13.23 -9.96
N SER A 103 1.76 11.93 -10.19
CA SER A 103 0.90 11.38 -11.24
C SER A 103 -0.45 10.87 -10.73
N GLU A 104 -0.64 10.83 -9.42
CA GLU A 104 -1.84 10.32 -8.73
C GLU A 104 -2.19 8.86 -9.11
N CYS A 105 -1.18 8.04 -9.41
CA CYS A 105 -1.37 6.64 -9.79
C CYS A 105 -0.49 5.66 -9.01
N PHE A 106 -0.89 4.40 -9.01
CA PHE A 106 -0.05 3.31 -8.53
C PHE A 106 0.95 2.89 -9.61
N CYS A 107 2.17 2.60 -9.20
CA CYS A 107 3.23 2.06 -10.06
C CYS A 107 4.09 1.08 -9.26
N MET A 108 4.89 0.27 -9.96
CA MET A 108 5.97 -0.46 -9.30
C MET A 108 7.22 0.41 -9.26
N PHE A 109 8.01 0.26 -8.21
CA PHE A 109 9.26 0.95 -8.00
C PHE A 109 10.32 -0.05 -7.54
N ASN A 110 11.44 -0.09 -8.24
CA ASN A 110 12.59 -0.90 -7.83
C ASN A 110 13.54 -0.03 -7.00
N ILE A 111 13.85 -0.44 -5.77
CA ILE A 111 14.69 0.37 -4.86
C ILE A 111 16.18 0.32 -5.21
N VAL A 112 16.65 -0.70 -5.93
CA VAL A 112 18.07 -0.83 -6.32
C VAL A 112 18.38 0.06 -7.53
N ASP A 113 17.50 0.02 -8.53
CA ASP A 113 17.63 0.81 -9.75
C ASP A 113 17.04 2.24 -9.59
N GLU A 114 16.25 2.46 -8.54
CA GLU A 114 15.49 3.68 -8.26
C GLU A 114 14.60 4.15 -9.43
N ILE A 115 13.99 3.21 -10.13
CA ILE A 115 13.12 3.46 -11.28
C ILE A 115 11.67 3.07 -11.01
N SER A 116 10.73 3.88 -11.52
CA SER A 116 9.31 3.57 -11.52
C SER A 116 8.87 3.02 -12.87
N PHE A 117 7.98 2.03 -12.86
CA PHE A 117 7.39 1.44 -14.06
C PHE A 117 5.89 1.21 -13.88
N PRO A 118 5.11 1.25 -14.98
CA PRO A 118 3.68 1.00 -14.92
C PRO A 118 3.36 -0.35 -14.26
N LEU A 119 2.26 -0.41 -13.52
CA LEU A 119 1.79 -1.68 -12.98
C LEU A 119 1.46 -2.66 -14.10
N PRO A 120 1.91 -3.92 -14.00
CA PRO A 120 1.39 -4.98 -14.85
C PRO A 120 -0.14 -5.09 -14.71
N GLU A 121 -0.84 -5.37 -15.82
CA GLU A 121 -2.31 -5.46 -15.82
C GLU A 121 -2.84 -6.44 -14.76
N SER A 122 -2.18 -7.57 -14.57
CA SER A 122 -2.52 -8.53 -13.51
C SER A 122 -2.42 -7.95 -12.09
N THR A 123 -1.47 -7.05 -11.85
CA THR A 123 -1.30 -6.37 -10.56
C THR A 123 -2.38 -5.32 -10.36
N GLN A 124 -2.67 -4.56 -11.41
CA GLN A 124 -3.75 -3.58 -11.39
C GLN A 124 -5.10 -4.25 -11.06
N LEU A 125 -5.40 -5.40 -11.67
CA LEU A 125 -6.62 -6.16 -11.38
C LEU A 125 -6.74 -6.60 -9.91
N ILE A 126 -5.62 -6.93 -9.26
CA ILE A 126 -5.62 -7.27 -7.82
C ILE A 126 -5.96 -6.02 -6.99
N LEU A 127 -5.32 -4.88 -7.29
CA LEU A 127 -5.60 -3.62 -6.59
C LEU A 127 -7.04 -3.14 -6.81
N ASP A 128 -7.56 -3.25 -8.02
CA ASP A 128 -8.95 -2.91 -8.37
C ASP A 128 -9.92 -3.82 -7.62
N SER A 129 -9.64 -5.13 -7.56
CA SER A 129 -10.46 -6.09 -6.79
C SER A 129 -10.49 -5.77 -5.30
N ILE A 130 -9.39 -5.25 -4.75
CA ILE A 130 -9.33 -4.76 -3.38
C ILE A 130 -10.18 -3.48 -3.25
N GLY A 131 -10.06 -2.53 -4.19
CA GLY A 131 -10.82 -1.27 -4.18
C GLY A 131 -12.33 -1.45 -4.26
N GLU A 132 -12.82 -2.22 -5.24
CA GLU A 132 -14.24 -2.44 -5.49
C GLU A 132 -14.97 -3.04 -4.29
N GLN A 133 -14.34 -4.03 -3.64
CA GLN A 133 -14.94 -4.72 -2.51
C GLN A 133 -14.93 -3.90 -1.21
N LEU A 134 -14.16 -2.81 -1.18
CA LEU A 134 -14.02 -1.90 -0.06
C LEU A 134 -14.75 -0.58 -0.25
N GLY A 135 -15.45 -0.41 -1.38
CA GLY A 135 -16.15 0.84 -1.71
C GLY A 135 -15.21 2.03 -1.82
N ALA A 136 -13.95 1.77 -2.19
CA ALA A 136 -12.89 2.76 -2.35
C ALA A 136 -12.88 3.35 -3.76
#